data_AF-A0A832A7F1-F1
#
_entry.id   AF-A0A832A7F1-F1
#
_cell.length_a   1.000
_cell.length_b   1.000
_cell.length_c   1.000
_cell.angle_alpha   90.00
_cell.angle_beta   90.00
_cell.angle_gamma   90.00
#
_symmetry.space_group_name_H-M   'P 1'
#
loop_
_entity.id
_entity.type
_entity.pdbx_description
1 polymer ?
#
loop_
_entity_poly.entity_id
_entity_poly.type
_entity_poly.pdbx_seq_one_letter_code
_entity_poly.pdbx_strand_id
1 'polypeptide(L)' 'MVGTTTIQADRELDARGMNCPLPILKTRQAIKAMQPGEVLRMVATDT' A
#
# COMPACT_ATOMS: atom_id res chain seq x y z
N MET A 1 -5.64 -12.86 25.41
CA MET A 1 -6.05 -13.39 24.09
C MET A 1 -5.89 -12.27 23.08
N VAL A 2 -4.72 -12.16 22.44
CA VAL A 2 -4.51 -11.20 21.34
C VAL A 2 -4.91 -11.92 20.06
N GLY A 3 -6.09 -11.59 19.54
CA GLY A 3 -6.57 -12.13 18.27
C GLY A 3 -5.63 -11.70 17.14
N THR A 4 -5.20 -12.65 16.33
CA THR A 4 -4.42 -12.40 15.13
C THR A 4 -5.35 -11.78 14.09
N THR A 5 -5.49 -10.46 14.07
CA THR A 5 -6.31 -9.77 13.06
C THR A 5 -5.56 -9.80 11.74
N THR A 6 -5.89 -10.77 10.88
CA THR A 6 -5.43 -10.81 9.50
C THR A 6 -6.03 -9.62 8.77
N ILE A 7 -5.22 -8.59 8.53
CA ILE A 7 -5.61 -7.44 7.72
C ILE A 7 -5.75 -7.94 6.27
N GLN A 8 -6.98 -8.10 5.80
CA GLN A 8 -7.25 -8.38 4.38
C GLN A 8 -7.03 -7.08 3.60
N ALA A 9 -6.23 -7.16 2.53
CA ALA A 9 -5.98 -6.03 1.66
C ALA A 9 -6.98 -6.04 0.49
N ASP A 10 -7.64 -4.92 0.26
CA ASP A 10 -8.54 -4.73 -0.89
C ASP A 10 -7.77 -4.39 -2.15
N ARG A 11 -6.61 -3.74 -2.00
CA ARG A 11 -5.72 -3.38 -3.11
C ARG A 11 -4.27 -3.69 -2.77
N GLU A 12 -3.50 -4.03 -3.80
CA GLU A 12 -2.07 -4.28 -3.67
C GLU A 12 -1.27 -3.35 -4.59
N LEU A 13 -0.18 -2.78 -4.08
CA LEU A 13 0.73 -1.93 -4.83
C LEU A 13 2.16 -2.43 -4.65
N ASP A 14 2.75 -2.90 -5.74
CA ASP A 14 4.16 -3.25 -5.78
C ASP A 14 4.99 -2.06 -6.28
N ALA A 15 5.77 -1.50 -5.37
CA ALA A 15 6.72 -0.41 -5.57
C ALA A 15 8.16 -0.86 -5.34
N ARG A 16 8.45 -2.16 -5.41
CA ARG A 16 9.83 -2.69 -5.35
C ARG A 16 10.63 -2.20 -6.56
N GLY A 17 11.90 -1.85 -6.33
CA GLY A 17 12.81 -1.32 -7.35
C GLY A 17 12.49 0.09 -7.85
N MET A 18 11.53 0.79 -7.23
CA MET A 18 11.25 2.18 -7.54
C MET A 18 12.05 3.10 -6.62
N ASN A 19 12.85 3.98 -7.21
CA ASN A 19 13.63 4.95 -6.46
C ASN A 19 12.72 6.06 -5.91
N CYS A 20 13.12 6.62 -4.76
CA CYS A 20 12.51 7.84 -4.24
C CYS A 20 12.53 8.94 -5.32
N PRO A 21 11.40 9.65 -5.60
CA PRO A 21 10.13 9.74 -4.84
C PRO A 21 8.97 8.92 -5.42
N LEU A 22 9.23 7.98 -6.33
CA LEU A 22 8.16 7.29 -7.06
C LEU A 22 7.24 6.41 -6.20
N PRO A 23 7.73 5.67 -5.18
CA PRO A 23 6.86 4.88 -4.31
C PRO A 23 5.74 5.72 -3.70
N ILE A 24 6.09 6.84 -3.05
CA ILE A 24 5.11 7.70 -2.37
C ILE A 24 4.10 8.32 -3.34
N LEU A 25 4.55 8.70 -4.54
CA LEU A 25 3.66 9.26 -5.56
C LEU A 25 2.65 8.23 -6.05
N LYS A 26 3.06 6.98 -6.27
CA LYS A 26 2.14 5.91 -6.68
C LYS A 26 1.19 5.53 -5.58
N THR A 27 1.65 5.46 -4.32
CA THR A 27 0.77 5.21 -3.16
C THR A 27 -0.29 6.28 -3.05
N ARG A 28 0.08 7.55 -3.19
CA ARG A 28 -0.87 8.66 -3.19
C ARG A 28 -1.88 8.55 -4.32
N GLN A 29 -1.46 8.17 -5.52
CA GLN A 29 -2.37 7.96 -6.65
C GLN A 29 -3.33 6.80 -6.39
N ALA A 30 -2.84 5.69 -5.83
CA ALA A 30 -3.67 4.54 -5.48
C ALA A 30 -4.73 4.90 -4.42
N ILE A 31 -4.33 5.60 -3.36
CA ILE A 31 -5.22 6.07 -2.29
C ILE A 31 -6.32 7.00 -2.81
N LYS A 32 -5.99 7.90 -3.77
CA LYS A 32 -7.00 8.79 -4.37
C LYS A 32 -8.11 8.04 -5.11
N ALA A 33 -7.83 6.84 -5.59
CA ALA A 33 -8.79 5.99 -6.29
C ALA A 33 -9.50 4.98 -5.36
N MET A 34 -9.20 5.01 -4.06
CA MET A 34 -9.77 4.10 -3.06
C MET A 34 -10.98 4.71 -2.36
N GLN A 35 -11.85 3.83 -1.88
CA GLN A 35 -12.99 4.20 -1.06
C GLN A 35 -12.62 4.21 0.44
N PRO A 36 -13.30 5.01 1.27
CA PRO A 36 -13.12 4.96 2.71
C PRO A 36 -13.35 3.54 3.26
N GLY A 37 -12.40 3.05 4.06
CA GLY A 37 -12.45 1.70 4.64
C GLY A 37 -11.70 0.63 3.85
N GLU A 38 -11.28 0.91 2.61
CA GLU A 38 -10.42 0.00 1.85
C GLU A 38 -8.98 0.01 2.39
N VAL A 39 -8.35 -1.16 2.39
CA VAL A 39 -6.98 -1.38 2.83
C VAL A 39 -6.05 -1.59 1.63
N LEU A 40 -4.98 -0.80 1.57
CA LEU A 40 -3.91 -0.92 0.58
C LEU A 40 -2.70 -1.65 1.16
N ARG A 41 -2.32 -2.79 0.56
CA ARG A 41 -1.03 -3.45 0.81
C ARG A 41 0.01 -2.93 -0.17
N MET A 42 0.91 -2.08 0.30
CA MET A 42 2.05 -1.63 -0.50
C MET A 42 3.32 -2.37 -0.12
N VAL A 43 4.10 -2.81 -1.09
CA VAL A 43 5.48 -3.33 -0.90
C VAL A 43 6.44 -2.39 -1.60
N ALA A 44 7.38 -1.80 -0.89
CA ALA A 44 8.44 -0.98 -1.46
C ALA A 44 9.81 -1.48 -0.97
N THR A 45 10.84 -1.28 -1.78
CA THR A 45 12.23 -1.60 -1.42
C THR A 45 13.09 -0.35 -1.64
N ASP A 46 12.68 0.76 -1.04
CA ASP A 46 13.37 2.04 -1.21
C ASP A 46 14.88 1.90 -1.04
N THR A 47 15.61 2.42 -2.04
CA THR A 47 17.01 2.83 -1.94
C THR A 47 17.09 4.30 -2.29
#